data_AF-A0A9Q0AQT9-F1
#
_entry.id   AF-A0A9Q0AQT9-F1
#
_cell.length_a   1.000
_cell.length_b   1.000
_cell.length_c   1.000
_cell.angle_alpha   90.00
_cell.angle_beta   90.00
_cell.angle_gamma   90.00
#
_symmetry.space_group_name_H-M   'P 1'
#
loop_
_entity.id
_entity.type
_entity.pdbx_description
1 polymer ?
#
loop_
_entity_poly.entity_id
_entity_poly.type
_entity_poly.pdbx_seq_one_letter_code
_entity_poly.pdbx_strand_id
1 'polypeptide(L)'
;MVASAGNGPTHNEGTNGSHEVHRVLSTPPPPGHDPFQPYKVEKFDDGLRYDTLQVHGGHRPDKETHARAVPIYNSVSFIFTDSGHAKRICATEEAGYFYSRISNPTVAAFEKRSAVLEGGTAAVGTASGQAAIFNTIICLAGAGDNIVASINLYGGTYSLFKTLLPRLGINVKWAKQETREEFAKYIDDKTKFLYVESIGNPRCSIPDLQDLADLAHENLMPFVVDNTFGACGTWCRPIDFGADIVLHSATKWMGGHGTVVGGVIVDCGTFDWGKAGERFPRLMKKDGPMNFSYWKAFGNIAFAMALRLDILMEVGSILAPASAQQLLIGMETLSLRCERHATNTLEVARFLQAHPRIAWVNYPGLETNQYHENAKKYLRQGYGSVLAFGPKGGDKASKMLLDFVRVVSHQTNVGDCKTLATHPWNSTHVIMSEKDRREAGITPAFIRCSVGIEDVRDIIEDFDQALAKLPQELIDAHDEKLESKIAAGVNGTQEDVVPDANGKVDYTIADVSLSRTNHPAGRKGTALNW
;
A
#
# COMPACT_ATOMS: atom_id res chain seq x y z
N MET A 1 -16.90 59.95 35.51
CA MET A 1 -16.94 59.94 36.98
C MET A 1 -16.63 58.52 37.45
N VAL A 2 -15.50 58.35 38.16
CA VAL A 2 -15.16 57.31 39.17
C VAL A 2 -15.16 55.83 38.70
N ALA A 3 -14.14 54.97 38.84
CA ALA A 3 -12.72 54.96 39.30
C ALA A 3 -12.13 53.57 38.90
N SER A 4 -10.94 53.41 38.28
CA SER A 4 -9.60 53.05 38.84
C SER A 4 -9.62 52.20 40.14
N ALA A 5 -8.81 51.17 40.42
CA ALA A 5 -7.44 50.73 40.07
C ALA A 5 -7.28 49.23 40.54
N GLY A 6 -6.23 48.42 40.32
CA GLY A 6 -4.88 48.54 39.78
C GLY A 6 -4.08 47.21 39.95
N ASN A 7 -2.94 47.11 39.23
CA ASN A 7 -1.69 46.31 39.39
C ASN A 7 -1.67 45.02 40.26
N GLY A 8 -1.11 43.88 39.86
CA GLY A 8 0.21 43.61 39.25
C GLY A 8 0.52 42.07 39.23
N PRO A 9 1.74 41.64 38.86
CA PRO A 9 2.00 40.44 38.04
C PRO A 9 2.50 39.19 38.80
N THR A 10 2.41 38.01 38.17
CA THR A 10 3.41 36.89 38.07
C THR A 10 2.70 35.53 37.95
N HIS A 11 2.89 34.81 36.84
CA HIS A 11 3.70 33.58 36.80
C HIS A 11 3.61 32.89 35.43
N ASN A 12 4.77 32.37 35.06
CA ASN A 12 5.13 31.72 33.81
C ASN A 12 4.75 30.23 33.93
N GLU A 13 3.85 29.72 33.09
CA GLU A 13 3.70 28.27 32.88
C GLU A 13 3.51 27.98 31.39
N GLY A 14 4.34 27.04 30.90
CA GLY A 14 4.56 26.76 29.50
C GLY A 14 3.31 26.26 28.78
N THR A 15 3.03 26.87 27.63
CA THR A 15 2.05 26.36 26.68
C THR A 15 2.70 25.26 25.84
N ASN A 16 2.36 24.02 26.14
CA ASN A 16 2.45 22.91 25.19
C ASN A 16 1.72 23.31 23.90
N GLY A 17 2.45 23.33 22.79
CA GLY A 17 1.88 23.52 21.47
C GLY A 17 1.05 22.30 21.07
N SER A 18 -0.24 22.32 21.37
CA SER A 18 -1.21 21.51 20.65
C SER A 18 -1.57 22.25 19.36
N HIS A 19 -1.14 21.72 18.22
CA HIS A 19 -1.62 22.15 16.92
C HIS A 19 -3.12 21.82 16.80
N GLU A 20 -3.98 22.75 17.20
CA GLU A 20 -5.40 22.70 16.83
C GLU A 20 -5.53 23.02 15.34
N VAL A 21 -5.84 21.99 14.55
CA VAL A 21 -6.22 22.14 13.14
C VAL A 21 -7.61 22.79 13.10
N HIS A 22 -7.66 24.11 12.95
CA HIS A 22 -8.91 24.82 12.70
C HIS A 22 -9.51 24.39 11.35
N ARG A 23 -10.57 23.57 11.40
CA ARG A 23 -11.41 23.24 10.24
C ARG A 23 -12.13 24.50 9.76
N VAL A 24 -11.67 25.10 8.68
CA VAL A 24 -12.35 26.22 8.02
C VAL A 24 -13.42 25.64 7.08
N LEU A 25 -14.66 25.54 7.55
CA LEU A 25 -15.82 25.34 6.68
C LEU A 25 -16.30 26.72 6.20
N SER A 26 -16.06 27.04 4.93
CA SER A 26 -16.74 28.17 4.29
C SER A 26 -18.23 27.82 4.14
N THR A 27 -19.04 28.44 5.00
CA THR A 27 -20.50 28.31 5.21
C THR A 27 -21.00 26.99 5.81
N PRO A 28 -21.65 27.02 7.00
CA PRO A 28 -22.30 25.84 7.57
C PRO A 28 -23.55 25.48 6.75
N PRO A 29 -23.82 24.19 6.50
CA PRO A 29 -25.08 23.76 5.90
C PRO A 29 -26.27 24.10 6.82
N PRO A 30 -27.50 24.20 6.28
CA PRO A 30 -28.69 24.49 7.07
C PRO A 30 -28.84 23.51 8.26
N PRO A 31 -29.37 23.96 9.41
CA PRO A 31 -29.49 23.14 10.60
C PRO A 31 -30.28 21.85 10.33
N GLY A 32 -29.67 20.69 10.56
CA GLY A 32 -30.31 19.39 10.44
C GLY A 32 -30.23 18.71 9.07
N HIS A 33 -29.57 19.31 8.07
CA HIS A 33 -29.32 18.66 6.79
C HIS A 33 -27.84 18.79 6.41
N ASP A 34 -27.04 17.84 6.88
CA ASP A 34 -25.68 17.65 6.38
C ASP A 34 -25.73 16.59 5.26
N PRO A 35 -25.71 16.99 3.97
CA PRO A 35 -25.77 16.04 2.86
C PRO A 35 -24.53 15.13 2.78
N PHE A 36 -23.58 15.26 3.72
CA PHE A 36 -22.36 14.47 3.80
C PHE A 36 -22.33 13.51 5.00
N GLN A 37 -23.42 13.39 5.76
CA GLN A 37 -23.51 12.45 6.89
C GLN A 37 -23.05 11.01 6.56
N PRO A 38 -23.36 10.42 5.38
CA PRO A 38 -22.92 9.08 5.04
C PRO A 38 -21.44 8.98 4.67
N TYR A 39 -20.71 10.09 4.55
CA TYR A 39 -19.28 10.10 4.22
C TYR A 39 -18.41 10.52 5.41
N LYS A 40 -19.00 11.13 6.44
CA LYS A 40 -18.29 11.46 7.68
C LYS A 40 -18.16 10.25 8.59
N VAL A 41 -16.98 10.09 9.18
CA VAL A 41 -16.78 9.26 10.38
C VAL A 41 -17.76 9.77 11.44
N GLU A 42 -18.55 8.88 12.02
CA GLU A 42 -19.60 9.27 12.95
C GLU A 42 -19.01 9.80 14.26
N LYS A 43 -19.67 10.77 14.92
CA LYS A 43 -19.26 11.32 16.23
C LYS A 43 -18.98 10.27 17.32
N PHE A 44 -19.55 9.07 17.19
CA PHE A 44 -19.31 7.96 18.12
C PHE A 44 -17.92 7.32 17.97
N ASP A 45 -17.29 7.46 16.80
CA ASP A 45 -15.95 6.95 16.54
C ASP A 45 -14.88 7.95 17.02
N ASP A 46 -15.27 9.21 17.30
CA ASP A 46 -14.37 10.26 17.79
C ASP A 46 -13.77 9.88 19.16
N GLY A 47 -12.44 9.84 19.23
CA GLY A 47 -11.70 9.56 20.47
C GLY A 47 -11.60 8.09 20.86
N LEU A 48 -12.16 7.16 20.06
CA LEU A 48 -11.95 5.72 20.27
C LEU A 48 -10.53 5.29 19.87
N ARG A 49 -10.05 4.20 20.49
CA ARG A 49 -8.74 3.61 20.20
C ARG A 49 -8.81 2.65 19.01
N TYR A 50 -7.67 2.42 18.36
CA TYR A 50 -7.54 1.61 17.13
C TYR A 50 -8.25 0.26 17.20
N ASP A 51 -8.00 -0.55 18.24
CA ASP A 51 -8.60 -1.88 18.37
C ASP A 51 -10.12 -1.86 18.54
N THR A 52 -10.68 -0.76 19.06
CA THR A 52 -12.13 -0.58 19.12
C THR A 52 -12.68 -0.14 17.76
N LEU A 53 -11.96 0.74 17.07
CA LEU A 53 -12.32 1.22 15.73
C LEU A 53 -12.28 0.10 14.68
N GLN A 54 -11.37 -0.86 14.76
CA GLN A 54 -11.30 -1.95 13.78
C GLN A 54 -12.54 -2.86 13.85
N VAL A 55 -13.22 -2.88 15.01
CA VAL A 55 -14.45 -3.65 15.24
C VAL A 55 -15.71 -2.82 14.97
N HIS A 56 -15.71 -1.54 15.35
CA HIS A 56 -16.93 -0.72 15.35
C HIS A 56 -16.94 0.43 14.34
N GLY A 57 -15.78 0.89 13.89
CA GLY A 57 -15.65 2.05 13.01
C GLY A 57 -16.47 1.89 11.74
N GLY A 58 -17.20 2.95 11.38
CA GLY A 58 -17.91 3.04 10.12
C GLY A 58 -19.22 2.27 9.99
N HIS A 59 -19.65 1.50 11.01
CA HIS A 59 -20.91 0.76 10.99
C HIS A 59 -21.69 0.88 12.29
N ARG A 60 -23.03 0.91 12.17
CA ARG A 60 -23.98 0.79 13.28
C ARG A 60 -25.00 -0.29 12.95
N PRO A 61 -25.57 -0.98 13.95
CA PRO A 61 -26.60 -2.00 13.71
C PRO A 61 -27.68 -1.47 12.76
N ASP A 62 -28.10 -2.34 11.84
CA ASP A 62 -29.11 -1.99 10.84
C ASP A 62 -30.37 -1.45 11.53
N LYS A 63 -30.90 -0.32 11.04
CA LYS A 63 -32.01 0.37 11.71
C LYS A 63 -33.35 -0.34 11.56
N GLU A 64 -33.52 -1.14 10.51
CA GLU A 64 -34.78 -1.83 10.24
C GLU A 64 -34.87 -3.18 10.95
N THR A 65 -33.79 -3.95 10.91
CA THR A 65 -33.74 -5.34 11.41
C THR A 65 -32.95 -5.50 12.71
N HIS A 66 -32.21 -4.47 13.13
CA HIS A 66 -31.27 -4.51 14.26
C HIS A 66 -30.14 -5.56 14.10
N ALA A 67 -29.86 -6.00 12.88
CA ALA A 67 -28.73 -6.88 12.61
C ALA A 67 -27.42 -6.22 13.07
N ARG A 68 -26.66 -6.95 13.91
CA ARG A 68 -25.39 -6.45 14.47
C ARG A 68 -24.26 -6.46 13.44
N ALA A 69 -24.11 -7.57 12.73
CA ALA A 69 -23.12 -7.69 11.66
C ALA A 69 -23.50 -6.78 10.48
N VAL A 70 -22.51 -6.39 9.67
CA VAL A 70 -22.76 -5.62 8.45
C VAL A 70 -23.52 -6.50 7.45
N PRO A 71 -24.74 -6.11 7.01
CA PRO A 71 -25.45 -6.86 5.99
C PRO A 71 -24.73 -6.81 4.64
N ILE A 72 -24.92 -7.84 3.82
CA ILE A 72 -24.45 -7.86 2.42
C ILE A 72 -25.57 -7.34 1.53
N TYR A 73 -25.48 -6.07 1.11
CA TYR A 73 -26.41 -5.48 0.14
C TYR A 73 -25.99 -5.87 -1.27
N ASN A 74 -26.25 -7.12 -1.66
CA ASN A 74 -26.03 -7.62 -3.01
C ASN A 74 -27.11 -7.13 -3.99
N SER A 75 -27.25 -5.80 -4.10
CA SER A 75 -28.19 -5.13 -4.99
C SER A 75 -27.45 -4.24 -5.98
N VAL A 76 -28.00 -4.09 -7.18
CA VAL A 76 -27.48 -3.17 -8.19
C VAL A 76 -28.05 -1.76 -7.99
N SER A 77 -29.33 -1.65 -7.67
CA SER A 77 -30.07 -0.39 -7.56
C SER A 77 -30.84 -0.28 -6.24
N PHE A 78 -31.21 0.95 -5.90
CA PHE A 78 -31.99 1.29 -4.71
C PHE A 78 -33.16 2.19 -5.11
N ILE A 79 -34.32 1.98 -4.49
CA ILE A 79 -35.54 2.72 -4.83
C ILE A 79 -35.48 4.16 -4.31
N PHE A 80 -36.12 5.08 -5.04
CA PHE A 80 -36.39 6.42 -4.53
C PHE A 80 -37.75 6.46 -3.83
N THR A 81 -37.87 7.22 -2.75
CA THR A 81 -39.15 7.45 -2.06
C THR A 81 -40.14 8.27 -2.89
N ASP A 82 -39.63 9.24 -3.66
CA ASP A 82 -40.41 10.07 -4.58
C ASP A 82 -39.50 10.67 -5.68
N SER A 83 -40.10 11.36 -6.66
CA SER A 83 -39.37 11.99 -7.78
C SER A 83 -38.47 13.16 -7.35
N GLY A 84 -38.81 13.84 -6.25
CA GLY A 84 -37.98 14.88 -5.66
C GLY A 84 -36.73 14.29 -5.00
N HIS A 85 -36.86 13.19 -4.27
CA HIS A 85 -35.75 12.43 -3.71
C HIS A 85 -34.81 11.94 -4.83
N ALA A 86 -35.35 11.41 -5.93
CA ALA A 86 -34.54 11.02 -7.09
C ALA A 86 -33.67 12.17 -7.62
N LYS A 87 -34.25 13.37 -7.77
CA LYS A 87 -33.50 14.55 -8.21
C LYS A 87 -32.38 14.92 -7.22
N ARG A 88 -32.68 15.01 -5.92
CA ARG A 88 -31.72 15.44 -4.92
C ARG A 88 -30.54 14.46 -4.78
N ILE A 89 -30.80 13.14 -4.80
CA ILE A 89 -29.75 12.12 -4.76
C ILE A 89 -28.87 12.16 -6.02
N CYS A 90 -29.47 12.15 -7.22
CA CYS A 90 -28.71 12.14 -8.47
C CYS A 90 -27.90 13.44 -8.69
N ALA A 91 -28.38 14.57 -8.16
CA ALA A 91 -27.65 15.84 -8.18
C ALA A 91 -26.60 15.98 -7.07
N THR A 92 -26.47 14.98 -6.18
CA THR A 92 -25.60 15.04 -4.98
C THR A 92 -25.97 16.19 -4.03
N GLU A 93 -27.25 16.58 -4.01
CA GLU A 93 -27.81 17.56 -3.06
C GLU A 93 -28.26 16.89 -1.75
N GLU A 94 -28.52 15.59 -1.80
CA GLU A 94 -28.86 14.74 -0.66
C GLU A 94 -28.02 13.46 -0.71
N ALA A 95 -27.70 12.95 0.47
CA ALA A 95 -26.91 11.74 0.62
C ALA A 95 -27.79 10.50 0.48
N GLY A 96 -27.35 9.50 -0.28
CA GLY A 96 -28.08 8.26 -0.39
C GLY A 96 -27.54 7.31 -1.44
N TYR A 97 -28.19 6.16 -1.56
CA TYR A 97 -27.84 5.12 -2.49
C TYR A 97 -28.87 5.08 -3.61
N PHE A 98 -28.39 4.91 -4.85
CA PHE A 98 -29.25 4.71 -6.02
C PHE A 98 -28.69 3.65 -6.96
N TYR A 99 -27.36 3.53 -7.04
CA TYR A 99 -26.69 2.55 -7.88
C TYR A 99 -25.33 2.12 -7.32
N SER A 100 -25.12 0.81 -7.19
CA SER A 100 -23.95 0.21 -6.53
C SER A 100 -22.61 0.45 -7.22
N ARG A 101 -22.60 0.86 -8.49
CA ARG A 101 -21.36 1.28 -9.16
C ARG A 101 -20.77 2.57 -8.58
N ILE A 102 -21.57 3.36 -7.87
CA ILE A 102 -21.16 4.65 -7.29
C ILE A 102 -21.01 4.51 -5.77
N SER A 103 -22.00 3.89 -5.13
CA SER A 103 -21.99 3.64 -3.69
C SER A 103 -22.91 2.48 -3.31
N ASN A 104 -22.49 1.68 -2.33
CA ASN A 104 -23.23 0.55 -1.80
C ASN A 104 -23.09 0.54 -0.26
N PRO A 105 -24.14 0.25 0.54
CA PRO A 105 -24.06 0.36 2.00
C PRO A 105 -22.99 -0.55 2.64
N THR A 106 -22.81 -1.78 2.14
CA THR A 106 -21.76 -2.69 2.64
C THR A 106 -20.37 -2.16 2.33
N VAL A 107 -20.17 -1.62 1.13
CA VAL A 107 -18.90 -1.01 0.70
C VAL A 107 -18.63 0.27 1.49
N ALA A 108 -19.67 1.09 1.76
CA ALA A 108 -19.54 2.31 2.54
C ALA A 108 -19.09 2.04 4.00
N ALA A 109 -19.56 0.96 4.62
CA ALA A 109 -19.07 0.54 5.94
C ALA A 109 -17.57 0.19 5.91
N PHE A 110 -17.12 -0.53 4.87
CA PHE A 110 -15.70 -0.84 4.65
C PHE A 110 -14.86 0.42 4.41
N GLU A 111 -15.33 1.34 3.57
CA GLU A 111 -14.66 2.61 3.28
C GLU A 111 -14.49 3.45 4.55
N LYS A 112 -15.57 3.64 5.32
CA LYS A 112 -15.52 4.41 6.58
C LYS A 112 -14.57 3.79 7.59
N ARG A 113 -14.59 2.45 7.75
CA ARG A 113 -13.68 1.76 8.66
C ARG A 113 -12.22 1.96 8.24
N SER A 114 -11.95 1.88 6.94
CA SER A 114 -10.61 2.11 6.39
C SER A 114 -10.14 3.54 6.65
N ALA A 115 -11.01 4.53 6.41
CA ALA A 115 -10.70 5.93 6.67
C ALA A 115 -10.38 6.19 8.15
N VAL A 116 -11.21 5.72 9.07
CA VAL A 116 -11.02 5.99 10.51
C VAL A 116 -9.79 5.30 11.09
N LEU A 117 -9.43 4.10 10.61
CA LEU A 117 -8.21 3.40 11.05
C LEU A 117 -6.95 4.12 10.58
N GLU A 118 -6.96 4.65 9.36
CA GLU A 118 -5.88 5.50 8.85
C GLU A 118 -5.92 6.92 9.42
N GLY A 119 -6.99 7.33 10.11
CA GLY A 119 -7.18 8.72 10.58
C GLY A 119 -7.61 9.70 9.48
N GLY A 120 -7.96 9.20 8.29
CA GLY A 120 -8.42 10.01 7.17
C GLY A 120 -9.89 10.43 7.26
N THR A 121 -10.31 11.27 6.31
CA THR A 121 -11.65 11.87 6.33
C THR A 121 -12.65 11.07 5.50
N ALA A 122 -12.23 10.48 4.39
CA ALA A 122 -13.08 9.69 3.50
C ALA A 122 -12.28 8.57 2.81
N ALA A 123 -12.97 7.57 2.29
CA ALA A 123 -12.35 6.54 1.47
C ALA A 123 -13.23 6.08 0.31
N VAL A 124 -12.60 5.48 -0.70
CA VAL A 124 -13.25 4.91 -1.88
C VAL A 124 -12.71 3.49 -2.11
N GLY A 125 -13.61 2.51 -2.06
CA GLY A 125 -13.30 1.10 -2.30
C GLY A 125 -13.20 0.80 -3.79
N THR A 126 -12.21 0.00 -4.18
CA THR A 126 -11.95 -0.38 -5.57
C THR A 126 -11.79 -1.89 -5.72
N ALA A 127 -11.90 -2.38 -6.95
CA ALA A 127 -11.82 -3.80 -7.28
C ALA A 127 -10.48 -4.46 -6.90
N SER A 128 -9.40 -3.69 -6.75
CA SER A 128 -8.07 -4.19 -6.36
C SER A 128 -7.15 -3.05 -5.91
N GLY A 129 -6.05 -3.37 -5.22
CA GLY A 129 -5.00 -2.37 -4.94
C GLY A 129 -4.43 -1.70 -6.19
N GLN A 130 -4.30 -2.42 -7.31
CA GLN A 130 -3.87 -1.84 -8.59
C GLN A 130 -4.90 -0.83 -9.12
N ALA A 131 -6.20 -1.10 -8.95
CA ALA A 131 -7.25 -0.14 -9.29
C ALA A 131 -7.20 1.09 -8.36
N ALA A 132 -6.89 0.92 -7.07
CA ALA A 132 -6.71 2.06 -6.15
C ALA A 132 -5.59 3.01 -6.61
N ILE A 133 -4.44 2.45 -6.97
CA ILE A 133 -3.29 3.21 -7.49
C ILE A 133 -3.64 3.89 -8.81
N PHE A 134 -4.15 3.12 -9.78
CA PHE A 134 -4.49 3.64 -11.10
C PHE A 134 -5.53 4.77 -11.02
N ASN A 135 -6.63 4.55 -10.30
CA ASN A 135 -7.70 5.54 -10.16
C ASN A 135 -7.18 6.84 -9.50
N THR A 136 -6.28 6.75 -8.52
CA THR A 136 -5.64 7.92 -7.91
C THR A 136 -4.85 8.72 -8.93
N ILE A 137 -4.04 8.04 -9.76
CA ILE A 137 -3.23 8.70 -10.79
C ILE A 137 -4.10 9.42 -11.81
N ILE A 138 -5.08 8.74 -12.41
CA ILE A 138 -5.91 9.35 -13.46
C ILE A 138 -6.90 10.40 -12.92
N CYS A 139 -7.13 10.43 -11.60
CA CYS A 139 -7.86 11.51 -10.94
C CYS A 139 -7.03 12.81 -10.89
N LEU A 140 -5.71 12.69 -10.72
CA LEU A 140 -4.81 13.82 -10.46
C LEU A 140 -3.95 14.24 -11.65
N ALA A 141 -3.71 13.33 -12.59
CA ALA A 141 -2.80 13.50 -13.73
C ALA A 141 -3.49 13.10 -15.05
N GLY A 142 -3.18 13.85 -16.11
CA GLY A 142 -3.57 13.56 -17.48
C GLY A 142 -2.39 13.60 -18.45
N ALA A 143 -2.67 13.51 -19.75
CA ALA A 143 -1.63 13.55 -20.77
C ALA A 143 -0.79 14.84 -20.68
N GLY A 144 0.54 14.68 -20.65
CA GLY A 144 1.51 15.76 -20.49
C GLY A 144 1.95 16.02 -19.05
N ASP A 145 1.26 15.45 -18.06
CA ASP A 145 1.65 15.54 -16.65
C ASP A 145 2.70 14.47 -16.28
N ASN A 146 3.31 14.64 -15.11
CA ASN A 146 4.21 13.62 -14.55
C ASN A 146 4.01 13.40 -13.05
N ILE A 147 4.54 12.28 -12.55
CA ILE A 147 4.67 11.98 -11.12
C ILE A 147 6.13 11.64 -10.79
N VAL A 148 6.56 11.86 -9.55
CA VAL A 148 7.87 11.41 -9.06
C VAL A 148 7.65 10.23 -8.13
N ALA A 149 8.30 9.10 -8.40
CA ALA A 149 8.10 7.87 -7.64
C ALA A 149 9.42 7.21 -7.25
N SER A 150 9.43 6.56 -6.09
CA SER A 150 10.52 5.64 -5.70
C SER A 150 10.66 4.48 -6.69
N ILE A 151 11.84 3.87 -6.76
CA ILE A 151 12.06 2.58 -7.44
C ILE A 151 11.73 1.38 -6.55
N ASN A 152 11.61 1.56 -5.23
CA ASN A 152 11.35 0.49 -4.27
C ASN A 152 9.84 0.19 -4.20
N LEU A 153 9.25 -0.20 -5.33
CA LEU A 153 7.82 -0.43 -5.47
C LEU A 153 7.51 -1.89 -5.77
N TYR A 154 6.31 -2.31 -5.37
CA TYR A 154 5.68 -3.51 -5.84
C TYR A 154 5.78 -3.61 -7.38
N GLY A 155 6.24 -4.77 -7.87
CA GLY A 155 6.48 -4.99 -9.31
C GLY A 155 5.27 -4.71 -10.20
N GLY A 156 4.03 -4.93 -9.72
CA GLY A 156 2.83 -4.55 -10.46
C GLY A 156 2.67 -3.04 -10.60
N THR A 157 2.94 -2.27 -9.54
CA THR A 157 2.96 -0.80 -9.56
C THR A 157 4.07 -0.28 -10.46
N TYR A 158 5.28 -0.84 -10.35
CA TYR A 158 6.39 -0.50 -11.25
C TYR A 158 6.02 -0.74 -12.72
N SER A 159 5.40 -1.88 -13.03
CA SER A 159 4.94 -2.22 -14.37
C SER A 159 3.85 -1.26 -14.89
N LEU A 160 2.84 -0.95 -14.06
CA LEU A 160 1.80 0.04 -14.34
C LEU A 160 2.44 1.39 -14.74
N PHE A 161 3.42 1.84 -13.95
CA PHE A 161 4.11 3.12 -14.11
C PHE A 161 5.01 3.16 -15.35
N LYS A 162 5.73 2.07 -15.62
CA LYS A 162 6.67 1.97 -16.75
C LYS A 162 5.98 1.73 -18.08
N THR A 163 4.82 1.06 -18.09
CA THR A 163 4.22 0.55 -19.34
C THR A 163 2.87 1.16 -19.68
N LEU A 164 1.95 1.26 -18.73
CA LEU A 164 0.59 1.71 -19.02
C LEU A 164 0.44 3.24 -18.93
N LEU A 165 1.00 3.88 -17.90
CA LEU A 165 0.91 5.34 -17.76
C LEU A 165 1.48 6.12 -18.97
N PRO A 166 2.64 5.75 -19.56
CA PRO A 166 3.16 6.45 -20.73
C PRO A 166 2.24 6.33 -21.96
N ARG A 167 1.48 5.23 -22.08
CA ARG A 167 0.48 5.08 -23.15
C ARG A 167 -0.70 6.04 -23.00
N LEU A 168 -0.96 6.52 -21.78
CA LEU A 168 -1.95 7.55 -21.47
C LEU A 168 -1.34 8.97 -21.53
N GLY A 169 -0.07 9.08 -21.91
CA GLY A 169 0.66 10.35 -21.92
C GLY A 169 1.07 10.86 -20.54
N ILE A 170 0.99 10.03 -19.49
CA ILE A 170 1.42 10.37 -18.13
C ILE A 170 2.82 9.83 -17.91
N ASN A 171 3.77 10.71 -17.60
CA ASN A 171 5.16 10.33 -17.40
C ASN A 171 5.47 10.00 -15.93
N VAL A 172 6.44 9.13 -15.71
CA VAL A 172 6.96 8.81 -14.36
C VAL A 172 8.44 9.14 -14.31
N LYS A 173 8.83 9.94 -13.32
CA LYS A 173 10.22 10.26 -13.01
C LYS A 173 10.65 9.45 -11.79
N TRP A 174 11.78 8.75 -11.91
CA TRP A 174 12.19 7.73 -10.95
C TRP A 174 13.28 8.24 -10.02
N ALA A 175 12.96 8.32 -8.73
CA ALA A 175 13.94 8.56 -7.68
C ALA A 175 14.61 7.24 -7.28
N LYS A 176 15.93 7.14 -7.47
CA LYS A 176 16.68 5.90 -7.18
C LYS A 176 16.96 5.72 -5.68
N GLN A 177 16.89 6.81 -4.94
CA GLN A 177 17.05 6.87 -3.49
C GLN A 177 15.81 7.55 -2.91
N GLU A 178 15.40 7.11 -1.73
CA GLU A 178 14.24 7.64 -1.02
C GLU A 178 14.63 8.83 -0.12
N THR A 179 15.39 9.77 -0.69
CA THR A 179 15.81 11.01 -0.02
C THR A 179 15.20 12.23 -0.67
N ARG A 180 15.05 13.30 0.10
CA ARG A 180 14.56 14.59 -0.38
C ARG A 180 15.36 15.14 -1.56
N GLU A 181 16.68 15.07 -1.51
CA GLU A 181 17.55 15.59 -2.56
C GLU A 181 17.34 14.86 -3.87
N GLU A 182 17.11 13.55 -3.83
CA GLU A 182 16.86 12.76 -5.03
C GLU A 182 15.48 13.08 -5.62
N PHE A 183 14.44 13.15 -4.80
CA PHE A 183 13.09 13.49 -5.27
C PHE A 183 13.03 14.90 -5.85
N ALA A 184 13.68 15.88 -5.19
CA ALA A 184 13.67 17.28 -5.61
C ALA A 184 14.21 17.51 -7.04
N LYS A 185 15.17 16.70 -7.50
CA LYS A 185 15.73 16.79 -8.86
C LYS A 185 14.70 16.59 -9.96
N TYR A 186 13.62 15.88 -9.67
CA TYR A 186 12.63 15.47 -10.65
C TYR A 186 11.36 16.33 -10.64
N ILE A 187 11.20 17.23 -9.66
CA ILE A 187 10.00 18.07 -9.54
C ILE A 187 10.01 19.18 -10.61
N ASP A 188 8.90 19.37 -11.29
CA ASP A 188 8.64 20.50 -12.20
C ASP A 188 7.19 21.03 -12.10
N ASP A 189 6.83 21.96 -12.99
CA ASP A 189 5.49 22.56 -13.08
C ASP A 189 4.39 21.56 -13.48
N LYS A 190 4.77 20.40 -14.05
CA LYS A 190 3.87 19.33 -14.47
C LYS A 190 3.79 18.18 -13.48
N THR A 191 4.67 18.13 -12.47
CA THR A 191 4.63 17.11 -11.43
C THR A 191 3.33 17.22 -10.63
N LYS A 192 2.61 16.11 -10.45
CA LYS A 192 1.34 16.09 -9.72
C LYS A 192 1.49 15.66 -8.28
N PHE A 193 2.33 14.68 -7.98
CA PHE A 193 2.54 14.21 -6.62
C PHE A 193 3.81 13.38 -6.51
N LEU A 194 4.25 13.19 -5.27
CA LEU A 194 5.29 12.24 -4.92
C LEU A 194 4.64 10.92 -4.48
N TYR A 195 5.24 9.79 -4.87
CA TYR A 195 4.72 8.45 -4.59
C TYR A 195 5.78 7.54 -3.96
N VAL A 196 5.46 6.94 -2.81
CA VAL A 196 6.27 5.89 -2.17
C VAL A 196 5.41 4.77 -1.58
N GLU A 197 6.05 3.68 -1.19
CA GLU A 197 5.47 2.66 -0.31
C GLU A 197 5.96 2.89 1.13
N SER A 198 5.06 2.72 2.11
CA SER A 198 5.42 2.79 3.54
C SER A 198 6.56 1.83 3.93
N ILE A 199 6.56 0.65 3.31
CA ILE A 199 7.63 -0.33 3.34
C ILE A 199 7.82 -0.82 1.90
N GLY A 200 8.95 -0.48 1.28
CA GLY A 200 9.19 -0.75 -0.14
C GLY A 200 9.27 -2.23 -0.48
N ASN A 201 8.46 -2.71 -1.42
CA ASN A 201 8.47 -4.10 -1.85
C ASN A 201 9.44 -4.32 -3.03
N PRO A 202 10.31 -5.34 -3.03
CA PRO A 202 10.51 -6.35 -1.99
C PRO A 202 11.67 -6.04 -1.02
N ARG A 203 12.32 -4.88 -1.14
CA ARG A 203 13.57 -4.54 -0.43
C ARG A 203 13.36 -4.13 1.03
N CYS A 204 12.13 -4.08 1.50
CA CYS A 204 11.77 -3.66 2.86
C CYS A 204 12.39 -2.30 3.26
N SER A 205 12.52 -1.38 2.29
CA SER A 205 13.03 -0.03 2.55
C SER A 205 12.02 0.77 3.35
N ILE A 206 12.48 1.67 4.22
CA ILE A 206 11.63 2.58 4.99
C ILE A 206 12.01 4.01 4.62
N PRO A 207 11.25 4.68 3.74
CA PRO A 207 11.52 6.06 3.34
C PRO A 207 11.35 7.02 4.52
N ASP A 208 12.00 8.18 4.47
CA ASP A 208 11.69 9.28 5.40
C ASP A 208 10.36 9.93 4.99
N LEU A 209 9.26 9.41 5.55
CA LEU A 209 7.90 9.84 5.17
C LEU A 209 7.66 11.33 5.44
N GLN A 210 8.11 11.83 6.59
CA GLN A 210 7.90 13.23 6.97
C GLN A 210 8.67 14.18 6.04
N ASP A 211 9.95 13.89 5.77
CA ASP A 211 10.78 14.78 4.94
C ASP A 211 10.29 14.82 3.48
N LEU A 212 9.79 13.70 2.96
CA LEU A 212 9.16 13.65 1.63
C LEU A 212 7.78 14.34 1.59
N ALA A 213 6.99 14.25 2.67
CA ALA A 213 5.75 15.00 2.79
C ALA A 213 6.00 16.51 2.79
N ASP A 214 6.95 16.97 3.60
CA ASP A 214 7.34 18.38 3.68
C ASP A 214 7.81 18.90 2.31
N LEU A 215 8.63 18.13 1.58
CA LEU A 215 9.04 18.45 0.20
C LEU A 215 7.83 18.58 -0.75
N ALA A 216 6.86 17.67 -0.67
CA ALA A 216 5.67 17.71 -1.52
C ALA A 216 4.85 18.98 -1.25
N HIS A 217 4.64 19.32 0.02
CA HIS A 217 3.85 20.48 0.45
C HIS A 217 4.52 21.82 0.10
N GLU A 218 5.84 21.92 0.22
CA GLU A 218 6.63 23.07 -0.24
C GLU A 218 6.40 23.39 -1.73
N ASN A 219 6.04 22.37 -2.52
CA ASN A 219 5.81 22.48 -3.97
C ASN A 219 4.31 22.46 -4.36
N LEU A 220 3.41 22.57 -3.37
CA LEU A 220 1.94 22.52 -3.55
C LEU A 220 1.49 21.24 -4.28
N MET A 221 2.01 20.10 -3.84
CA MET A 221 1.64 18.76 -4.33
C MET A 221 1.25 17.87 -3.15
N PRO A 222 0.26 16.96 -3.31
CA PRO A 222 -0.04 15.99 -2.29
C PRO A 222 1.05 14.91 -2.23
N PHE A 223 1.24 14.34 -1.04
CA PHE A 223 2.07 13.15 -0.84
C PHE A 223 1.21 11.89 -0.83
N VAL A 224 1.50 10.95 -1.73
CA VAL A 224 0.74 9.70 -1.90
C VAL A 224 1.57 8.53 -1.38
N VAL A 225 1.02 7.78 -0.42
CA VAL A 225 1.69 6.63 0.20
C VAL A 225 0.86 5.37 0.00
N ASP A 226 1.43 4.36 -0.65
CA ASP A 226 0.89 3.00 -0.57
C ASP A 226 1.28 2.39 0.78
N ASN A 227 0.28 2.27 1.65
CA ASN A 227 0.41 1.80 3.00
C ASN A 227 -0.03 0.35 3.18
N THR A 228 -0.09 -0.43 2.09
CA THR A 228 -0.46 -1.84 2.16
C THR A 228 0.36 -2.57 3.23
N PHE A 229 1.68 -2.35 3.27
CA PHE A 229 2.59 -2.94 4.25
C PHE A 229 2.56 -2.27 5.64
N GLY A 230 1.91 -1.11 5.79
CA GLY A 230 1.59 -0.54 7.10
C GLY A 230 0.33 -1.13 7.74
N ALA A 231 -0.36 -2.03 7.04
CA ALA A 231 -1.53 -2.77 7.51
C ALA A 231 -2.63 -1.84 8.06
N CYS A 232 -3.11 -0.92 7.20
CA CYS A 232 -4.21 0.02 7.48
C CYS A 232 -4.05 0.77 8.82
N GLY A 233 -2.87 1.35 9.06
CA GLY A 233 -2.61 2.11 10.29
C GLY A 233 -2.10 1.28 11.47
N THR A 234 -2.09 -0.06 11.40
CA THR A 234 -1.62 -0.89 12.53
C THR A 234 -0.12 -0.73 12.77
N TRP A 235 0.69 -0.95 11.72
CA TRP A 235 2.14 -0.79 11.81
C TRP A 235 2.57 0.61 11.43
N CYS A 236 2.08 1.15 10.32
CA CYS A 236 2.38 2.52 9.90
C CYS A 236 1.07 3.26 9.65
N ARG A 237 0.97 4.50 10.13
CA ARG A 237 -0.15 5.40 9.85
C ARG A 237 0.38 6.68 9.17
N PRO A 238 0.62 6.67 7.84
CA PRO A 238 1.35 7.74 7.14
C PRO A 238 0.74 9.13 7.25
N ILE A 239 -0.56 9.25 7.55
CA ILE A 239 -1.20 10.56 7.79
C ILE A 239 -0.51 11.31 8.95
N ASP A 240 -0.03 10.59 9.97
CA ASP A 240 0.67 11.18 11.12
C ASP A 240 2.00 11.82 10.71
N PHE A 241 2.47 11.52 9.49
CA PHE A 241 3.73 11.95 8.93
C PHE A 241 3.54 12.76 7.63
N GLY A 242 2.35 13.33 7.42
CA GLY A 242 2.08 14.28 6.34
C GLY A 242 1.59 13.67 5.02
N ALA A 243 1.28 12.38 4.95
CA ALA A 243 0.62 11.82 3.78
C ALA A 243 -0.78 12.42 3.59
N ASP A 244 -1.12 12.75 2.34
CA ASP A 244 -2.43 13.32 1.98
C ASP A 244 -3.37 12.29 1.39
N ILE A 245 -2.82 11.27 0.75
CA ILE A 245 -3.56 10.16 0.16
C ILE A 245 -2.87 8.87 0.56
N VAL A 246 -3.64 7.96 1.17
CA VAL A 246 -3.15 6.63 1.57
C VAL A 246 -3.84 5.56 0.74
N LEU A 247 -3.06 4.67 0.15
CA LEU A 247 -3.55 3.59 -0.70
C LEU A 247 -3.34 2.24 -0.04
N HIS A 248 -4.27 1.31 -0.27
CA HIS A 248 -4.12 -0.08 0.15
C HIS A 248 -4.54 -1.05 -0.93
N SER A 249 -3.77 -2.12 -1.06
CA SER A 249 -4.29 -3.41 -1.46
C SER A 249 -4.95 -4.09 -0.27
N ALA A 250 -6.25 -3.89 -0.11
CA ALA A 250 -7.05 -4.54 0.93
C ALA A 250 -7.00 -6.08 0.86
N THR A 251 -6.63 -6.60 -0.31
CA THR A 251 -6.29 -8.01 -0.57
C THR A 251 -5.30 -8.61 0.44
N LYS A 252 -4.40 -7.79 1.01
CA LYS A 252 -3.31 -8.24 1.89
C LYS A 252 -3.77 -8.27 3.34
N TRP A 253 -3.08 -7.60 4.26
CA TRP A 253 -3.33 -7.72 5.70
C TRP A 253 -4.75 -7.32 6.14
N MET A 254 -5.40 -6.37 5.44
CA MET A 254 -6.80 -5.99 5.75
C MET A 254 -7.73 -7.21 5.61
N GLY A 255 -7.65 -7.94 4.49
CA GLY A 255 -8.35 -9.20 4.30
C GLY A 255 -7.77 -10.35 5.11
N GLY A 256 -6.45 -10.52 5.09
CA GLY A 256 -5.67 -11.42 5.96
C GLY A 256 -5.72 -12.91 5.64
N HIS A 257 -6.68 -13.35 4.83
CA HIS A 257 -7.01 -14.79 4.70
C HIS A 257 -6.76 -15.37 3.30
N GLY A 258 -6.24 -14.56 2.36
CA GLY A 258 -5.93 -15.00 0.99
C GLY A 258 -7.16 -15.31 0.12
N THR A 259 -8.31 -14.71 0.41
CA THR A 259 -9.59 -15.08 -0.21
C THR A 259 -10.21 -14.00 -1.11
N VAL A 260 -9.86 -12.73 -0.93
CA VAL A 260 -10.53 -11.59 -1.59
C VAL A 260 -9.51 -10.66 -2.19
N VAL A 261 -9.76 -10.24 -3.44
CA VAL A 261 -9.07 -9.10 -4.05
C VAL A 261 -9.89 -7.84 -3.80
N GLY A 262 -9.22 -6.78 -3.36
CA GLY A 262 -9.83 -5.48 -3.12
C GLY A 262 -8.78 -4.40 -2.93
N GLY A 263 -9.18 -3.16 -3.12
CA GLY A 263 -8.38 -1.97 -2.83
C GLY A 263 -9.19 -0.90 -2.12
N VAL A 264 -8.50 0.04 -1.50
CA VAL A 264 -9.12 1.24 -0.93
C VAL A 264 -8.18 2.42 -1.07
N ILE A 265 -8.76 3.57 -1.38
CA ILE A 265 -8.08 4.87 -1.42
C ILE A 265 -8.63 5.68 -0.25
N VAL A 266 -7.77 6.16 0.64
CA VAL A 266 -8.13 7.02 1.76
C VAL A 266 -7.69 8.45 1.44
N ASP A 267 -8.65 9.37 1.42
CA ASP A 267 -8.41 10.81 1.39
C ASP A 267 -8.22 11.28 2.84
N CYS A 268 -7.01 11.75 3.14
CA CYS A 268 -6.67 12.19 4.49
C CYS A 268 -7.43 13.48 4.86
N GLY A 269 -7.82 14.29 3.87
CA GLY A 269 -8.47 15.57 4.08
C GLY A 269 -7.55 16.65 4.65
N THR A 270 -6.24 16.47 4.48
CA THR A 270 -5.17 17.36 4.96
C THR A 270 -4.66 18.32 3.88
N PHE A 271 -4.75 17.94 2.61
CA PHE A 271 -4.23 18.74 1.51
C PHE A 271 -5.15 19.91 1.13
N ASP A 272 -4.59 21.11 1.03
CA ASP A 272 -5.31 22.30 0.57
C ASP A 272 -5.40 22.33 -0.96
N TRP A 273 -6.39 21.62 -1.50
CA TRP A 273 -6.67 21.60 -2.93
C TRP A 273 -6.95 22.98 -3.51
N GLY A 274 -7.46 23.92 -2.71
CA GLY A 274 -7.73 25.29 -3.13
C GLY A 274 -6.46 26.06 -3.48
N LYS A 275 -5.42 25.97 -2.63
CA LYS A 275 -4.10 26.58 -2.91
C LYS A 275 -3.42 25.94 -4.11
N ALA A 276 -3.61 24.65 -4.32
CA ALA A 276 -3.05 23.91 -5.46
C ALA A 276 -3.97 23.94 -6.71
N GLY A 277 -4.99 24.80 -6.75
CA GLY A 277 -6.04 24.76 -7.77
C GLY A 277 -5.57 24.92 -9.22
N GLU A 278 -4.49 25.68 -9.46
CA GLU A 278 -3.88 25.80 -10.79
C GLU A 278 -3.26 24.48 -11.26
N ARG A 279 -2.67 23.70 -10.35
CA ARG A 279 -2.08 22.40 -10.63
C ARG A 279 -3.15 21.32 -10.84
N PHE A 280 -4.29 21.43 -10.14
CA PHE A 280 -5.41 20.47 -10.20
C PHE A 280 -6.71 21.10 -10.71
N PRO A 281 -6.75 21.61 -11.96
CA PRO A 281 -7.91 22.33 -12.47
C PRO A 281 -9.18 21.48 -12.50
N ARG A 282 -9.06 20.16 -12.63
CA ARG A 282 -10.19 19.21 -12.65
C ARG A 282 -11.00 19.21 -11.34
N LEU A 283 -10.37 19.52 -10.20
CA LEU A 283 -11.06 19.66 -8.92
C LEU A 283 -11.73 21.05 -8.75
N MET A 284 -11.29 22.03 -9.53
CA MET A 284 -11.70 23.44 -9.43
C MET A 284 -12.77 23.82 -10.47
N LYS A 285 -12.72 23.24 -11.66
CA LYS A 285 -13.58 23.56 -12.79
C LYS A 285 -14.85 22.71 -12.80
N LYS A 286 -15.81 23.11 -13.64
CA LYS A 286 -17.08 22.43 -13.89
C LYS A 286 -17.07 21.75 -15.26
N ASP A 287 -16.04 20.96 -15.50
CA ASP A 287 -15.75 20.32 -16.79
C ASP A 287 -15.72 18.78 -16.72
N GLY A 288 -15.99 18.22 -15.55
CA GLY A 288 -16.21 16.79 -15.34
C GLY A 288 -17.66 16.35 -15.61
N PRO A 289 -18.01 15.08 -15.34
CA PRO A 289 -19.37 14.57 -15.51
C PRO A 289 -20.39 15.26 -14.59
N MET A 290 -19.91 15.84 -13.48
CA MET A 290 -20.71 16.66 -12.57
C MET A 290 -20.56 18.15 -12.90
N ASN A 291 -21.69 18.87 -12.95
CA ASN A 291 -21.72 20.31 -13.26
C ASN A 291 -21.43 21.22 -12.04
N PHE A 292 -20.45 20.85 -11.22
CA PHE A 292 -19.99 21.63 -10.08
C PHE A 292 -18.48 21.50 -9.90
N SER A 293 -17.90 22.42 -9.13
CA SER A 293 -16.50 22.30 -8.68
C SER A 293 -16.47 21.40 -7.46
N TYR A 294 -15.68 20.32 -7.51
CA TYR A 294 -15.51 19.41 -6.37
C TYR A 294 -14.98 20.16 -5.14
N TRP A 295 -14.01 21.05 -5.32
CA TRP A 295 -13.48 21.86 -4.22
C TRP A 295 -14.53 22.77 -3.57
N LYS A 296 -15.31 23.51 -4.38
CA LYS A 296 -16.34 24.40 -3.83
C LYS A 296 -17.49 23.63 -3.17
N ALA A 297 -17.80 22.43 -3.67
CA ALA A 297 -18.90 21.61 -3.16
C ALA A 297 -18.51 20.84 -1.89
N PHE A 298 -17.28 20.32 -1.82
CA PHE A 298 -16.90 19.33 -0.81
C PHE A 298 -15.67 19.68 0.03
N GLY A 299 -14.96 20.77 -0.29
CA GLY A 299 -13.80 21.21 0.47
C GLY A 299 -12.72 20.13 0.57
N ASN A 300 -12.35 19.78 1.80
CA ASN A 300 -11.21 18.91 2.07
C ASN A 300 -11.40 17.43 1.63
N ILE A 301 -12.61 16.99 1.28
CA ILE A 301 -12.84 15.66 0.67
C ILE A 301 -13.06 15.71 -0.85
N ALA A 302 -12.70 16.82 -1.49
CA ALA A 302 -12.89 17.00 -2.93
C ALA A 302 -12.26 15.89 -3.77
N PHE A 303 -11.11 15.37 -3.35
CA PHE A 303 -10.44 14.27 -4.04
C PHE A 303 -11.22 12.96 -3.92
N ALA A 304 -11.65 12.55 -2.72
CA ALA A 304 -12.52 11.37 -2.57
C ALA A 304 -13.81 11.47 -3.39
N MET A 305 -14.42 12.65 -3.46
CA MET A 305 -15.64 12.87 -4.24
C MET A 305 -15.38 12.85 -5.74
N ALA A 306 -14.27 13.42 -6.21
CA ALA A 306 -13.86 13.30 -7.61
C ALA A 306 -13.55 11.84 -7.98
N LEU A 307 -12.86 11.08 -7.12
CA LEU A 307 -12.66 9.65 -7.32
C LEU A 307 -13.97 8.89 -7.49
N ARG A 308 -14.98 9.18 -6.65
CA ARG A 308 -16.25 8.46 -6.67
C ARG A 308 -17.16 8.85 -7.83
N LEU A 309 -17.33 10.15 -8.05
CA LEU A 309 -18.32 10.69 -9.00
C LEU A 309 -17.76 10.91 -10.40
N ASP A 310 -16.44 10.91 -10.54
CA ASP A 310 -15.78 11.00 -11.84
C ASP A 310 -15.14 9.66 -12.19
N ILE A 311 -14.05 9.30 -11.50
CA ILE A 311 -13.18 8.20 -11.94
C ILE A 311 -13.85 6.83 -11.79
N LEU A 312 -14.37 6.50 -10.62
CA LEU A 312 -14.97 5.19 -10.36
C LEU A 312 -16.23 4.98 -11.19
N MET A 313 -17.00 6.05 -11.42
CA MET A 313 -18.18 6.02 -12.26
C MET A 313 -17.82 5.67 -13.71
N GLU A 314 -16.77 6.29 -14.28
CA GLU A 314 -16.36 6.09 -15.67
C GLU A 314 -15.56 4.80 -15.89
N VAL A 315 -14.63 4.48 -14.98
CA VAL A 315 -13.76 3.28 -15.10
C VAL A 315 -14.48 2.01 -14.67
N GLY A 316 -15.39 2.09 -13.70
CA GLY A 316 -16.19 0.95 -13.24
C GLY A 316 -15.42 -0.10 -12.43
N SER A 317 -14.23 0.23 -11.91
CA SER A 317 -13.38 -0.68 -11.10
C SER A 317 -13.87 -0.80 -9.64
N ILE A 318 -15.12 -1.22 -9.46
CA ILE A 318 -15.82 -1.22 -8.17
C ILE A 318 -15.53 -2.45 -7.30
N LEU A 319 -15.57 -2.26 -5.97
CA LEU A 319 -15.51 -3.36 -5.02
C LEU A 319 -16.88 -4.04 -4.89
N ALA A 320 -16.91 -5.38 -4.95
CA ALA A 320 -18.15 -6.13 -4.79
C ALA A 320 -18.62 -6.13 -3.31
N PRO A 321 -19.94 -6.06 -3.02
CA PRO A 321 -20.44 -6.02 -1.64
C PRO A 321 -20.03 -7.23 -0.79
N ALA A 322 -20.05 -8.44 -1.36
CA ALA A 322 -19.59 -9.64 -0.66
C ALA A 322 -18.08 -9.58 -0.31
N SER A 323 -17.27 -9.05 -1.23
CA SER A 323 -15.84 -8.81 -0.99
C SER A 323 -15.62 -7.78 0.12
N ALA A 324 -16.35 -6.66 0.11
CA ALA A 324 -16.28 -5.66 1.17
C ALA A 324 -16.64 -6.22 2.54
N GLN A 325 -17.68 -7.06 2.63
CA GLN A 325 -18.06 -7.70 3.89
C GLN A 325 -16.98 -8.66 4.40
N GLN A 326 -16.37 -9.45 3.52
CA GLN A 326 -15.30 -10.36 3.93
C GLN A 326 -14.03 -9.60 4.35
N LEU A 327 -13.73 -8.48 3.70
CA LEU A 327 -12.65 -7.57 4.15
C LEU A 327 -12.96 -6.99 5.53
N LEU A 328 -14.21 -6.58 5.80
CA LEU A 328 -14.63 -6.11 7.12
C LEU A 328 -14.41 -7.17 8.21
N ILE A 329 -14.74 -8.44 7.94
CA ILE A 329 -14.46 -9.56 8.87
C ILE A 329 -12.95 -9.67 9.11
N GLY A 330 -12.14 -9.61 8.05
CA GLY A 330 -10.68 -9.61 8.18
C GLY A 330 -10.20 -8.48 9.10
N MET A 331 -10.71 -7.26 8.90
CA MET A 331 -10.30 -6.08 9.66
C MET A 331 -10.61 -6.15 11.16
N GLU A 332 -11.64 -6.89 11.58
CA GLU A 332 -11.98 -7.04 13.01
C GLU A 332 -10.86 -7.69 13.84
N THR A 333 -9.97 -8.45 13.18
CA THR A 333 -8.84 -9.14 13.80
C THR A 333 -7.48 -8.60 13.34
N LEU A 334 -7.46 -7.44 12.67
CA LEU A 334 -6.26 -6.91 12.02
C LEU A 334 -5.10 -6.73 12.99
N SER A 335 -5.29 -5.97 14.08
CA SER A 335 -4.21 -5.73 15.04
C SER A 335 -3.70 -7.01 15.70
N LEU A 336 -4.60 -7.94 16.05
CA LEU A 336 -4.25 -9.23 16.64
C LEU A 336 -3.37 -10.08 15.71
N ARG A 337 -3.75 -10.15 14.43
CA ARG A 337 -2.96 -10.87 13.41
C ARG A 337 -1.62 -10.17 13.19
N CYS A 338 -1.60 -8.85 13.10
CA CYS A 338 -0.39 -8.05 12.90
C CYS A 338 0.61 -8.18 14.06
N GLU A 339 0.15 -8.23 15.30
CA GLU A 339 1.02 -8.50 16.46
C GLU A 339 1.73 -9.86 16.32
N ARG A 340 0.97 -10.91 16.00
CA ARG A 340 1.52 -12.25 15.81
C ARG A 340 2.46 -12.31 14.61
N HIS A 341 2.05 -11.74 13.48
CA HIS A 341 2.87 -11.62 12.29
C HIS A 341 4.22 -10.96 12.61
N ALA A 342 4.23 -9.80 13.27
CA ALA A 342 5.46 -9.07 13.55
C ALA A 342 6.37 -9.81 14.53
N THR A 343 5.80 -10.42 15.58
CA THR A 343 6.56 -11.22 16.55
C THR A 343 7.23 -12.42 15.87
N ASN A 344 6.46 -13.20 15.11
CA ASN A 344 7.00 -14.33 14.34
C ASN A 344 8.10 -13.88 13.36
N THR A 345 7.90 -12.75 12.69
CA THR A 345 8.85 -12.25 11.69
C THR A 345 10.19 -11.89 12.31
N LEU A 346 10.20 -11.25 13.47
CA LEU A 346 11.44 -10.90 14.16
C LEU A 346 12.22 -12.14 14.60
N GLU A 347 11.53 -13.17 15.10
CA GLU A 347 12.16 -14.44 15.49
C GLU A 347 12.73 -15.19 14.29
N VAL A 348 11.97 -15.31 13.20
CA VAL A 348 12.45 -15.90 11.94
C VAL A 348 13.64 -15.12 11.38
N ALA A 349 13.60 -13.79 11.40
CA ALA A 349 14.70 -12.95 10.92
C ALA A 349 15.98 -13.18 11.73
N ARG A 350 15.89 -13.30 13.07
CA ARG A 350 17.03 -13.59 13.96
C ARG A 350 17.59 -15.00 13.71
N PHE A 351 16.72 -16.00 13.57
CA PHE A 351 17.13 -17.35 13.21
C PHE A 351 17.90 -17.37 11.89
N LEU A 352 17.33 -16.79 10.83
CA LEU A 352 17.97 -16.72 9.52
C LEU A 352 19.30 -15.96 9.56
N GLN A 353 19.38 -14.85 10.32
CA GLN A 353 20.60 -14.05 10.44
C GLN A 353 21.75 -14.83 11.11
N ALA A 354 21.43 -15.71 12.06
CA ALA A 354 22.42 -16.53 12.76
C ALA A 354 22.77 -17.83 12.01
N HIS A 355 22.00 -18.23 11.00
CA HIS A 355 22.13 -19.54 10.38
C HIS A 355 23.31 -19.60 9.38
N PRO A 356 24.24 -20.57 9.48
CA PRO A 356 25.51 -20.58 8.73
C PRO A 356 25.37 -20.72 7.20
N ARG A 357 24.22 -21.22 6.73
CA ARG A 357 23.88 -21.36 5.30
C ARG A 357 23.19 -20.12 4.71
N ILE A 358 22.90 -19.10 5.52
CA ILE A 358 22.35 -17.83 5.06
C ILE A 358 23.49 -16.84 4.86
N ALA A 359 23.44 -16.09 3.75
CA ALA A 359 24.43 -15.07 3.41
C ALA A 359 24.05 -13.71 3.98
N TRP A 360 22.76 -13.36 3.90
CA TRP A 360 22.24 -12.08 4.38
C TRP A 360 20.74 -12.17 4.70
N VAL A 361 20.31 -11.29 5.59
CA VAL A 361 18.90 -11.04 5.94
C VAL A 361 18.65 -9.55 5.91
N ASN A 362 17.55 -9.15 5.29
CA ASN A 362 17.07 -7.79 5.22
C ASN A 362 15.67 -7.71 5.82
N TYR A 363 15.63 -7.23 7.07
CA TYR A 363 14.41 -6.97 7.82
C TYR A 363 14.61 -5.72 8.67
N PRO A 364 13.72 -4.71 8.58
CA PRO A 364 13.87 -3.45 9.30
C PRO A 364 13.84 -3.60 10.83
N GLY A 365 13.35 -4.72 11.36
CA GLY A 365 13.37 -5.01 12.80
C GLY A 365 14.72 -5.49 13.36
N LEU A 366 15.71 -5.77 12.50
CA LEU A 366 17.07 -6.11 12.95
C LEU A 366 17.88 -4.83 13.20
N GLU A 367 18.57 -4.74 14.34
CA GLU A 367 19.37 -3.55 14.72
C GLU A 367 20.48 -3.22 13.73
N THR A 368 20.99 -4.21 13.00
CA THR A 368 22.01 -4.04 11.97
C THR A 368 21.45 -3.56 10.63
N ASN A 369 20.13 -3.42 10.49
CA ASN A 369 19.49 -3.01 9.25
C ASN A 369 19.63 -1.50 9.01
N GLN A 370 19.98 -1.10 7.80
CA GLN A 370 20.14 0.32 7.45
C GLN A 370 18.86 1.15 7.63
N TYR A 371 17.68 0.53 7.55
CA TYR A 371 16.40 1.20 7.73
C TYR A 371 15.88 1.14 9.17
N HIS A 372 16.62 0.57 10.12
CA HIS A 372 16.15 0.33 11.47
C HIS A 372 15.71 1.60 12.21
N GLU A 373 16.45 2.70 12.07
CA GLU A 373 16.10 3.96 12.73
C GLU A 373 14.83 4.60 12.13
N ASN A 374 14.68 4.57 10.81
CA ASN A 374 13.41 4.99 10.18
C ASN A 374 12.27 4.06 10.58
N ALA A 375 12.52 2.76 10.67
CA ALA A 375 11.51 1.79 11.10
C ALA A 375 11.05 2.06 12.53
N LYS A 376 11.95 2.40 13.46
CA LYS A 376 11.61 2.82 14.83
C LYS A 376 10.81 4.12 14.88
N LYS A 377 11.08 5.04 13.96
CA LYS A 377 10.36 6.33 13.86
C LYS A 377 8.93 6.14 13.35
N TYR A 378 8.76 5.33 12.29
CA TYR A 378 7.53 5.27 11.51
C TYR A 378 6.64 4.06 11.80
N LEU A 379 7.23 2.94 12.22
CA LEU A 379 6.50 1.70 12.51
C LEU A 379 6.18 1.57 14.00
N ARG A 380 5.03 0.99 14.30
CA ARG A 380 4.49 0.74 15.64
C ARG A 380 4.08 -0.73 15.74
N GLN A 381 4.04 -1.27 16.95
CA GLN A 381 3.56 -2.65 17.18
C GLN A 381 4.31 -3.72 16.33
N GLY A 382 5.60 -3.48 16.09
CA GLY A 382 6.46 -4.35 15.27
C GLY A 382 6.99 -3.67 14.01
N TYR A 383 7.69 -4.44 13.19
CA TYR A 383 8.41 -3.95 12.00
C TYR A 383 7.88 -4.56 10.69
N GLY A 384 6.57 -4.82 10.64
CA GLY A 384 5.92 -5.53 9.53
C GLY A 384 6.22 -7.02 9.51
N SER A 385 5.69 -7.71 8.50
CA SER A 385 5.73 -9.18 8.41
C SER A 385 6.41 -9.75 7.17
N VAL A 386 7.15 -8.91 6.46
CA VAL A 386 7.90 -9.31 5.28
C VAL A 386 9.38 -9.09 5.55
N LEU A 387 10.17 -10.09 5.22
CA LEU A 387 11.62 -10.03 5.19
C LEU A 387 12.13 -10.53 3.85
N ALA A 388 13.34 -10.13 3.51
CA ALA A 388 14.10 -10.73 2.41
C ALA A 388 15.36 -11.39 2.95
N PHE A 389 15.80 -12.48 2.33
CA PHE A 389 17.05 -13.14 2.70
C PHE A 389 17.63 -13.87 1.48
N GLY A 390 18.92 -14.20 1.56
CA GLY A 390 19.61 -14.96 0.53
C GLY A 390 20.38 -16.13 1.12
N PRO A 391 20.13 -17.39 0.71
CA PRO A 391 20.98 -18.50 1.08
C PRO A 391 22.33 -18.41 0.34
N LYS A 392 23.39 -18.92 0.98
CA LYS A 392 24.67 -19.17 0.31
C LYS A 392 24.43 -20.17 -0.84
N GLY A 393 25.09 -19.97 -1.97
CA GLY A 393 24.87 -20.77 -3.19
C GLY A 393 23.86 -20.19 -4.20
N GLY A 394 23.34 -18.98 -3.96
CA GLY A 394 22.67 -18.16 -4.99
C GLY A 394 21.37 -18.76 -5.53
N ASP A 395 21.20 -18.69 -6.86
CA ASP A 395 20.00 -19.17 -7.58
C ASP A 395 19.65 -20.62 -7.28
N LYS A 396 20.65 -21.51 -7.37
CA LYS A 396 20.45 -22.95 -7.17
C LYS A 396 20.00 -23.24 -5.74
N ALA A 397 20.64 -22.64 -4.75
CA ALA A 397 20.29 -22.83 -3.35
C ALA A 397 18.89 -22.29 -3.04
N SER A 398 18.53 -21.16 -3.63
CA SER A 398 17.21 -20.53 -3.44
C SER A 398 16.07 -21.37 -4.01
N LYS A 399 16.26 -21.93 -5.21
CA LYS A 399 15.33 -22.89 -5.82
C LYS A 399 15.15 -24.12 -4.93
N MET A 400 16.26 -24.76 -4.58
CA MET A 400 16.25 -25.97 -3.75
C MET A 400 15.60 -25.73 -2.39
N LEU A 401 15.89 -24.61 -1.73
CA LEU A 401 15.28 -24.26 -0.46
C LEU A 401 13.75 -24.21 -0.57
N LEU A 402 13.20 -23.55 -1.59
CA LEU A 402 11.75 -23.46 -1.80
C LEU A 402 11.11 -24.78 -2.27
N ASP A 403 11.89 -25.70 -2.83
CA ASP A 403 11.41 -27.05 -3.17
C ASP A 403 11.36 -27.97 -1.94
N PHE A 404 12.08 -27.65 -0.85
CA PHE A 404 12.18 -28.49 0.34
C PHE A 404 11.35 -28.03 1.54
N VAL A 405 10.81 -26.81 1.54
CA VAL A 405 9.86 -26.37 2.57
C VAL A 405 8.57 -27.20 2.53
N ARG A 406 7.92 -27.37 3.68
CA ARG A 406 6.73 -28.22 3.86
C ARG A 406 5.55 -27.47 4.46
N VAL A 407 5.81 -26.55 5.38
CA VAL A 407 4.83 -25.67 6.02
C VAL A 407 4.73 -24.38 5.20
N VAL A 408 5.88 -23.80 4.86
CA VAL A 408 5.94 -22.57 4.07
C VAL A 408 5.42 -22.85 2.66
N SER A 409 4.46 -22.05 2.22
CA SER A 409 3.90 -22.15 0.88
C SER A 409 4.75 -21.37 -0.12
N HIS A 410 5.27 -22.03 -1.15
CA HIS A 410 5.93 -21.37 -2.26
C HIS A 410 4.89 -20.64 -3.16
N GLN A 411 4.66 -19.35 -2.91
CA GLN A 411 3.73 -18.53 -3.70
C GLN A 411 4.03 -17.03 -3.62
N THR A 412 3.46 -16.25 -4.54
CA THR A 412 3.83 -14.85 -4.78
C THR A 412 3.01 -13.83 -3.97
N ASN A 413 2.02 -14.28 -3.19
CA ASN A 413 1.21 -13.44 -2.32
C ASN A 413 1.98 -13.00 -1.04
N VAL A 414 1.41 -12.04 -0.29
CA VAL A 414 1.89 -11.60 1.03
C VAL A 414 0.69 -11.26 1.93
N GLY A 415 0.90 -11.24 3.25
CA GLY A 415 -0.12 -10.82 4.23
C GLY A 415 -1.30 -11.79 4.41
N ASP A 416 -1.10 -13.07 4.08
CA ASP A 416 -2.00 -14.16 4.48
C ASP A 416 -1.58 -14.69 5.86
N CYS A 417 -2.51 -15.29 6.61
CA CYS A 417 -2.23 -16.00 7.86
C CYS A 417 -1.21 -17.14 7.71
N LYS A 418 -1.01 -17.67 6.49
CA LYS A 418 -0.01 -18.71 6.20
C LYS A 418 1.31 -18.06 5.81
N THR A 419 2.42 -18.66 6.22
CA THR A 419 3.76 -18.25 5.83
C THR A 419 4.01 -18.56 4.35
N LEU A 420 4.38 -17.52 3.61
CA LEU A 420 4.57 -17.57 2.16
C LEU A 420 6.02 -17.20 1.82
N ALA A 421 6.64 -17.92 0.90
CA ALA A 421 7.94 -17.55 0.37
C ALA A 421 7.96 -17.61 -1.16
N THR A 422 8.77 -16.76 -1.77
CA THR A 422 8.96 -16.75 -3.23
C THR A 422 10.37 -16.34 -3.59
N HIS A 423 10.87 -16.87 -4.70
CA HIS A 423 12.14 -16.51 -5.30
C HIS A 423 11.89 -15.60 -6.51
N PRO A 424 11.89 -14.27 -6.35
CA PRO A 424 11.42 -13.35 -7.40
C PRO A 424 12.23 -13.43 -8.68
N TRP A 425 13.53 -13.75 -8.58
CA TRP A 425 14.43 -13.92 -9.73
C TRP A 425 13.92 -14.91 -10.78
N ASN A 426 13.26 -16.00 -10.35
CA ASN A 426 12.73 -17.04 -11.25
C ASN A 426 11.21 -17.08 -11.32
N SER A 427 10.51 -16.13 -10.69
CA SER A 427 9.05 -16.11 -10.63
C SER A 427 8.49 -14.76 -11.05
N THR A 428 8.11 -13.92 -10.09
CA THR A 428 7.40 -12.65 -10.30
C THR A 428 8.14 -11.66 -11.21
N HIS A 429 9.47 -11.74 -11.29
CA HIS A 429 10.29 -10.83 -12.09
C HIS A 429 10.89 -11.50 -13.34
N VAL A 430 10.50 -12.75 -13.67
CA VAL A 430 11.06 -13.50 -14.81
C VAL A 430 10.79 -12.84 -16.16
N ILE A 431 9.74 -12.01 -16.25
CA ILE A 431 9.41 -11.25 -17.46
C ILE A 431 10.27 -10.00 -17.66
N MET A 432 11.01 -9.57 -16.63
CA MET A 432 11.94 -8.44 -16.71
C MET A 432 13.29 -8.90 -17.27
N SER A 433 14.01 -7.98 -17.92
CA SER A 433 15.41 -8.19 -18.30
C SER A 433 16.26 -8.45 -17.06
N GLU A 434 17.37 -9.18 -17.19
CA GLU A 434 18.26 -9.41 -16.04
C GLU A 434 18.78 -8.09 -15.45
N LYS A 435 19.12 -7.13 -16.31
CA LYS A 435 19.53 -5.78 -15.93
C LYS A 435 18.47 -5.11 -15.07
N ASP A 436 17.22 -5.11 -15.51
CA ASP A 436 16.10 -4.49 -14.79
C ASP A 436 15.85 -5.16 -13.43
N ARG A 437 16.02 -6.49 -13.33
CA ARG A 437 15.92 -7.22 -12.04
C ARG A 437 16.97 -6.73 -11.05
N ARG A 438 18.22 -6.60 -11.51
CA ARG A 438 19.34 -6.13 -10.68
C ARG A 438 19.15 -4.67 -10.28
N GLU A 439 18.69 -3.81 -11.19
CA GLU A 439 18.36 -2.41 -10.89
C GLU A 439 17.23 -2.30 -9.86
N ALA A 440 16.27 -3.24 -9.87
CA ALA A 440 15.23 -3.36 -8.84
C ALA A 440 15.72 -4.02 -7.54
N GLY A 441 17.02 -4.37 -7.45
CA GLY A 441 17.61 -5.02 -6.27
C GLY A 441 17.25 -6.48 -6.08
N ILE A 442 16.76 -7.16 -7.13
CA ILE A 442 16.47 -8.59 -7.11
C ILE A 442 17.72 -9.34 -7.54
N THR A 443 18.25 -10.18 -6.66
CA THR A 443 19.42 -11.02 -6.94
C THR A 443 19.03 -12.45 -7.27
N PRO A 444 19.96 -13.22 -7.88
CA PRO A 444 19.79 -14.65 -8.01
C PRO A 444 19.54 -15.36 -6.67
N ALA A 445 20.05 -14.87 -5.54
CA ALA A 445 19.80 -15.46 -4.21
C ALA A 445 18.51 -14.98 -3.53
N PHE A 446 17.83 -13.96 -4.07
CA PHE A 446 16.83 -13.20 -3.32
C PHE A 446 15.57 -14.03 -3.03
N ILE A 447 15.27 -14.31 -1.77
CA ILE A 447 13.99 -14.87 -1.35
C ILE A 447 13.23 -13.80 -0.57
N ARG A 448 11.95 -13.61 -0.92
CA ARG A 448 11.01 -12.83 -0.11
C ARG A 448 10.15 -13.78 0.70
N CYS A 449 10.07 -13.55 2.01
CA CYS A 449 9.17 -14.29 2.89
C CYS A 449 8.17 -13.34 3.55
N SER A 450 6.89 -13.67 3.43
CA SER A 450 5.80 -13.10 4.21
C SER A 450 5.46 -14.07 5.32
N VAL A 451 5.88 -13.77 6.54
CA VAL A 451 5.71 -14.66 7.69
C VAL A 451 4.26 -14.60 8.17
N GLY A 452 3.67 -15.77 8.40
CA GLY A 452 2.28 -15.97 8.82
C GLY A 452 2.10 -15.90 10.33
N ILE A 453 1.01 -16.49 10.80
CA ILE A 453 0.62 -16.53 12.22
C ILE A 453 0.67 -17.94 12.83
N GLU A 454 1.37 -18.87 12.17
CA GLU A 454 1.62 -20.21 12.71
C GLU A 454 2.42 -20.16 14.03
N ASP A 455 2.60 -21.31 14.67
CA ASP A 455 3.63 -21.44 15.68
C ASP A 455 5.00 -21.17 15.05
N VAL A 456 5.70 -20.19 15.58
CA VAL A 456 6.98 -19.73 15.04
C VAL A 456 8.05 -20.83 15.04
N ARG A 457 7.96 -21.80 15.96
CA ARG A 457 8.87 -22.93 16.03
C ARG A 457 8.73 -23.82 14.80
N ASP A 458 7.50 -24.08 14.37
CA ASP A 458 7.23 -24.88 13.17
C ASP A 458 7.77 -24.18 11.90
N ILE A 459 7.69 -22.84 11.83
CA ILE A 459 8.25 -22.06 10.72
C ILE A 459 9.78 -22.17 10.70
N ILE A 460 10.42 -22.01 11.87
CA ILE A 460 11.87 -22.10 12.02
C ILE A 460 12.36 -23.51 11.69
N GLU A 461 11.71 -24.54 12.22
CA GLU A 461 12.04 -25.95 11.96
C GLU A 461 11.87 -26.30 10.47
N ASP A 462 10.87 -25.75 9.79
CA ASP A 462 10.67 -25.97 8.36
C ASP A 462 11.78 -25.31 7.51
N PHE A 463 12.21 -24.09 7.86
CA PHE A 463 13.37 -23.47 7.21
C PHE A 463 14.67 -24.22 7.53
N ASP A 464 14.90 -24.62 8.78
CA ASP A 464 16.10 -25.32 9.22
C ASP A 464 16.26 -26.66 8.48
N GLN A 465 15.20 -27.47 8.45
CA GLN A 465 15.24 -28.76 7.75
C GLN A 465 15.47 -28.57 6.24
N ALA A 466 14.87 -27.55 5.63
CA ALA A 466 15.03 -27.28 4.21
C ALA A 466 16.45 -26.77 3.88
N LEU A 467 17.01 -25.91 4.74
CA LEU A 467 18.41 -25.45 4.64
C LEU A 467 19.40 -26.59 4.81
N ALA A 468 19.12 -27.56 5.70
CA ALA A 468 19.96 -28.74 5.91
C ALA A 468 20.02 -29.67 4.68
N LYS A 469 19.06 -29.58 3.75
CA LYS A 469 19.09 -30.33 2.47
C LYS A 469 20.00 -29.71 1.42
N LEU A 470 20.50 -28.50 1.62
CA LEU A 470 21.39 -27.85 0.66
C LEU A 470 22.76 -28.56 0.65
N PRO A 471 23.30 -28.97 -0.52
CA PRO A 471 24.62 -29.60 -0.60
C PRO A 471 25.73 -28.67 -0.06
N GLN A 472 26.68 -29.22 0.70
CA GLN A 472 27.76 -28.41 1.28
C GLN A 472 28.62 -27.75 0.20
N GLU A 473 28.92 -28.47 -0.88
CA GLU A 473 29.67 -27.95 -2.04
C GLU A 473 29.04 -26.68 -2.64
N LEU A 474 27.71 -26.59 -2.62
CA LEU A 474 26.97 -25.43 -3.11
C LEU A 474 27.11 -24.22 -2.18
N ILE A 475 27.18 -24.46 -0.87
CA ILE A 475 27.39 -23.42 0.14
C ILE A 475 28.84 -22.92 0.08
N ASP A 476 29.81 -23.82 -0.07
CA ASP A 476 31.23 -23.51 -0.09
C ASP A 476 31.63 -22.75 -1.37
N ALA A 477 30.91 -22.96 -2.47
CA ALA A 477 31.09 -22.23 -3.73
C ALA A 477 30.51 -20.80 -3.72
N HIS A 478 30.01 -20.32 -2.58
CA HIS A 478 29.41 -18.98 -2.47
C HIS A 478 30.45 -17.85 -2.59
N ASP A 479 30.19 -16.91 -3.49
CA ASP A 479 30.98 -15.69 -3.62
C ASP A 479 30.44 -14.58 -2.69
N GLU A 480 31.08 -14.44 -1.52
CA GLU A 480 30.71 -13.44 -0.52
C GLU A 480 30.86 -11.99 -1.02
N LYS A 481 31.80 -11.70 -1.93
CA LYS A 481 32.06 -10.34 -2.43
C LYS A 481 30.97 -9.88 -3.39
N LEU A 482 30.43 -10.79 -4.20
CA LEU A 482 29.33 -10.50 -5.12
C LEU A 482 28.03 -10.18 -4.38
N GLU A 483 27.73 -10.91 -3.30
CA GLU A 483 26.46 -10.78 -2.57
C GLU A 483 26.46 -9.64 -1.53
N SER A 484 27.60 -9.35 -0.91
CA SER A 484 27.74 -8.23 0.05
C SER A 484 27.54 -6.84 -0.58
N LYS A 485 27.96 -6.64 -1.83
CA LYS A 485 27.66 -5.40 -2.59
C LYS A 485 26.17 -5.19 -2.81
N ILE A 486 25.38 -6.28 -2.88
CA ILE A 486 23.96 -6.22 -3.20
C ILE A 486 23.08 -6.12 -1.95
N ALA A 487 23.46 -6.81 -0.86
CA ALA A 487 22.81 -6.72 0.44
C ALA A 487 22.86 -5.29 1.04
N ALA A 488 23.89 -4.51 0.71
CA ALA A 488 24.05 -3.12 1.14
C ALA A 488 23.08 -2.12 0.48
N GLY A 489 22.21 -2.55 -0.45
CA GLY A 489 21.31 -1.64 -1.17
C GLY A 489 22.02 -0.71 -2.17
N VAL A 490 23.35 -0.84 -2.33
CA VAL A 490 24.12 -0.10 -3.32
C VAL A 490 23.81 -0.68 -4.69
N ASN A 491 23.22 0.13 -5.57
CA ASN A 491 23.04 -0.22 -6.97
C ASN A 491 24.43 -0.41 -7.58
N GLY A 492 24.90 -1.66 -7.69
CA GLY A 492 26.14 -1.98 -8.38
C GLY A 492 26.04 -1.48 -9.82
N THR A 493 26.80 -0.44 -10.16
CA THR A 493 27.01 -0.06 -11.56
C THR A 493 27.82 -1.16 -12.23
N GLN A 494 27.54 -1.38 -13.51
CA GLN A 494 28.07 -2.47 -14.34
C GLN A 494 29.61 -2.46 -14.50
N GLU A 495 30.32 -1.47 -13.96
CA GLU A 495 31.75 -1.28 -14.15
C GLU A 495 32.63 -2.22 -13.31
N ASP A 496 32.06 -2.95 -12.35
CA ASP A 496 32.83 -3.75 -11.38
C ASP A 496 32.89 -5.26 -11.64
N VAL A 497 32.40 -5.74 -12.78
CA VAL A 497 32.57 -7.16 -13.17
C VAL A 497 33.81 -7.28 -14.04
N VAL A 498 34.94 -7.63 -13.41
CA VAL A 498 36.10 -8.17 -14.12
C VAL A 498 35.62 -9.46 -14.82
N PRO A 499 35.78 -9.61 -16.14
CA PRO A 499 35.46 -10.86 -16.80
C PRO A 499 36.34 -11.96 -16.19
N ASP A 500 35.73 -13.09 -15.81
CA ASP A 500 36.53 -14.26 -15.47
C ASP A 500 37.43 -14.62 -16.67
N ALA A 501 38.65 -15.03 -16.38
CA ALA A 501 39.68 -15.23 -17.39
C ALA A 501 39.56 -16.57 -18.12
N ASN A 502 38.50 -17.37 -17.94
CA ASN A 502 38.49 -18.76 -18.42
C ASN A 502 37.15 -19.20 -19.00
N GLY A 503 36.72 -18.54 -20.08
CA GLY A 503 35.51 -18.83 -20.83
C GLY A 503 35.05 -20.30 -20.87
N LYS A 504 33.73 -20.43 -20.66
CA LYS A 504 32.83 -21.60 -20.72
C LYS A 504 32.74 -22.47 -19.46
N VAL A 505 31.54 -22.45 -18.86
CA VAL A 505 30.91 -23.67 -18.34
C VAL A 505 29.51 -23.80 -18.94
N ASP A 506 29.30 -24.90 -19.66
CA ASP A 506 28.00 -25.35 -20.19
C ASP A 506 27.28 -26.16 -19.10
N TYR A 507 26.07 -25.76 -18.72
CA TYR A 507 25.24 -26.43 -17.71
C TYR A 507 23.89 -26.88 -18.27
N THR A 508 23.81 -27.17 -19.56
CA THR A 508 22.66 -27.90 -20.09
C THR A 508 22.96 -29.40 -20.06
N ILE A 509 22.32 -30.13 -19.14
CA ILE A 509 21.79 -31.51 -19.30
C ILE A 509 21.24 -31.94 -17.93
N ALA A 510 19.93 -31.92 -17.81
CA ALA A 510 19.19 -32.88 -16.99
C ALA A 510 17.89 -33.18 -17.75
N ASP A 511 17.91 -34.33 -18.41
CA ASP A 511 16.82 -34.92 -19.17
C ASP A 511 15.62 -35.20 -18.25
N VAL A 512 14.43 -34.72 -18.62
CA VAL A 512 13.17 -35.34 -18.21
C VAL A 512 12.30 -35.45 -19.45
N SER A 513 12.22 -36.67 -19.99
CA SER A 513 11.36 -37.04 -21.10
C SER A 513 9.90 -37.09 -20.67
N LEU A 514 9.02 -36.30 -21.30
CA LEU A 514 7.60 -36.62 -21.42
C LEU A 514 7.13 -36.38 -22.87
N SER A 515 6.42 -37.39 -23.39
CA SER A 515 6.11 -37.61 -24.80
C SER A 515 5.14 -36.59 -25.41
N ARG A 516 5.41 -36.27 -26.69
CA ARG A 516 4.60 -35.49 -27.64
C ARG A 516 3.22 -36.16 -27.84
N THR A 517 2.12 -35.43 -28.06
CA THR A 517 1.78 -34.90 -29.39
C THR A 517 0.70 -33.79 -29.36
N ASN A 518 0.83 -32.88 -30.34
CA ASN A 518 -0.06 -31.78 -30.80
C ASN A 518 -0.05 -30.44 -30.03
N HIS A 519 0.94 -29.58 -30.34
CA HIS A 519 0.90 -28.13 -30.08
C HIS A 519 1.17 -27.31 -31.36
N PRO A 520 0.49 -26.18 -31.57
CA PRO A 520 0.73 -25.27 -32.70
C PRO A 520 2.08 -24.53 -32.56
N ALA A 521 2.71 -24.25 -33.71
CA ALA A 521 4.07 -23.73 -33.79
C ALA A 521 4.21 -22.34 -33.13
N GLY A 522 5.17 -22.20 -32.20
CA GLY A 522 5.71 -20.88 -31.79
C GLY A 522 5.64 -20.52 -30.31
N ARG A 523 4.96 -21.29 -29.45
CA ARG A 523 5.02 -21.12 -27.98
C ARG A 523 5.33 -22.46 -27.32
N LYS A 524 6.59 -22.66 -26.91
CA LYS A 524 6.93 -23.72 -25.94
C LYS A 524 6.57 -23.21 -24.55
N GLY A 525 5.35 -23.53 -24.12
CA GLY A 525 4.86 -23.22 -22.79
C GLY A 525 3.42 -23.65 -22.72
N THR A 526 3.15 -24.60 -21.83
CA THR A 526 1.79 -24.95 -21.39
C THR A 526 1.05 -23.64 -21.13
N ALA A 527 -0.03 -23.43 -21.89
CA ALA A 527 -0.91 -22.31 -21.66
C ALA A 527 -1.37 -22.39 -20.20
N LEU A 528 -0.93 -21.42 -19.40
CA LEU A 528 -1.54 -21.13 -18.12
C LEU A 528 -3.03 -20.91 -18.41
N ASN A 529 -3.88 -21.73 -17.80
CA ASN A 529 -5.32 -21.44 -17.78
C ASN A 529 -5.47 -20.07 -17.13
N TRP A 530 -5.84 -19.07 -17.94
CA TRP A 530 -6.24 -17.75 -17.48
C TRP A 530 -7.68 -17.83 -16.96
#